data_AF-A0A358B2D9-F1
#
_entry.id   AF-A0A358B2D9-F1
#
_cell.length_a   1.000
_cell.length_b   1.000
_cell.length_c   1.000
_cell.angle_alpha   90.00
_cell.angle_beta   90.00
_cell.angle_gamma   90.00
#
_symmetry.space_group_name_H-M   'P 1'
#
loop_
_entity.id
_entity.type
_entity.pdbx_description
1 polymer ?
#
loop_
_entity_poly.entity_id
_entity_poly.type
_entity_poly.pdbx_seq_one_letter_code
_entity_poly.pdbx_strand_id
1 'polypeptide(L)'
;MKLSGAAATAYFAKPDPAAAGLLIFGQDAMRVALRRQEVIRALIGPEGEAEMRLTRLSGAELRKDPAALMDALKAQGFFPGPRVTFLEEATDTLAPAVTAALKDWRPGDAQLVITAGGLTTKSALVKLFDAHPSARCIGIYDDPPSREE
;
A
#
# COMPACT_ATOMS: atom_id res chain seq x y z
N MET A 1 -1.15 10.74 -4.97
CA MET A 1 -0.70 11.93 -4.20
C MET A 1 0.31 11.56 -3.13
N LYS A 2 1.45 12.27 -3.06
CA LYS A 2 2.46 12.13 -2.00
C LYS A 2 2.00 12.74 -0.67
N LEU A 3 2.25 12.05 0.44
CA LEU A 3 2.09 12.57 1.81
C LEU A 3 3.44 12.52 2.54
N SER A 4 3.67 13.49 3.43
CA SER A 4 4.89 13.59 4.25
C SER A 4 4.58 14.23 5.61
N GLY A 5 5.54 14.12 6.54
CA GLY A 5 5.47 14.75 7.86
C GLY A 5 4.17 14.41 8.62
N ALA A 6 3.52 15.44 9.16
CA ALA A 6 2.28 15.29 9.92
C ALA A 6 1.14 14.66 9.12
N ALA A 7 1.04 14.93 7.81
CA ALA A 7 0.01 14.35 6.95
C ALA A 7 0.21 12.83 6.77
N ALA A 8 1.46 12.38 6.65
CA ALA A 8 1.77 10.95 6.61
C ALA A 8 1.42 10.27 7.93
N THR A 9 1.83 10.84 9.07
CA THR A 9 1.52 10.31 10.40
C THR A 9 0.01 10.21 10.64
N ALA A 10 -0.75 11.25 10.28
CA ALA A 10 -2.20 11.24 10.41
C ALA A 10 -2.85 10.17 9.53
N TYR A 11 -2.34 9.98 8.30
CA TYR A 11 -2.85 8.95 7.39
C TYR A 11 -2.57 7.53 7.88
N PHE A 12 -1.43 7.29 8.53
CA PHE A 12 -1.14 5.97 9.10
C PHE A 12 -2.15 5.58 10.19
N ALA A 13 -2.46 6.52 11.09
CA ALA A 13 -3.41 6.29 12.18
C ALA A 13 -4.87 6.23 11.70
N LYS A 14 -5.22 7.00 10.67
CA LYS A 14 -6.57 7.08 10.10
C LYS A 14 -6.52 7.18 8.58
N PRO A 15 -6.28 6.04 7.88
CA PRO A 15 -6.24 6.01 6.44
C PRO A 15 -7.62 6.29 5.84
N ASP A 16 -7.64 6.83 4.62
CA ASP A 16 -8.87 7.06 3.87
C ASP A 16 -9.45 5.71 3.38
N PRO A 17 -10.63 5.28 3.85
CA PRO A 17 -11.23 4.02 3.44
C PRO A 17 -11.73 4.04 2.00
N ALA A 18 -11.84 5.21 1.37
CA ALA A 18 -12.24 5.36 -0.02
C ALA A 18 -11.04 5.44 -1.00
N ALA A 19 -9.81 5.44 -0.50
CA ALA A 19 -8.62 5.44 -1.35
C ALA A 19 -8.42 4.07 -2.02
N ALA A 20 -8.03 4.05 -3.29
CA ALA A 20 -7.77 2.82 -4.03
C ALA A 20 -6.51 2.09 -3.55
N GLY A 21 -5.50 2.84 -3.10
CA GLY A 21 -4.31 2.21 -2.53
C GLY A 21 -3.31 3.14 -1.87
N LEU A 22 -2.36 2.53 -1.17
CA LEU A 22 -1.26 3.16 -0.47
C LEU A 22 0.06 2.46 -0.83
N LEU A 23 1.06 3.24 -1.24
CA LEU A 23 2.45 2.81 -1.32
C LEU A 23 3.23 3.34 -0.11
N ILE A 24 3.85 2.45 0.65
CA ILE A 24 4.81 2.77 1.71
C ILE A 24 6.17 2.24 1.30
N PHE A 25 7.19 3.08 1.29
CA PHE A 25 8.53 2.64 0.89
C PHE A 25 9.63 3.30 1.71
N GLY A 26 10.75 2.62 1.90
CA GLY A 26 11.83 3.13 2.73
C GLY A 26 13.00 2.14 2.84
N GLN A 27 14.16 2.64 3.27
CA GLN A 27 15.35 1.80 3.50
C GLN A 27 15.23 1.00 4.80
N ASP A 28 14.59 1.57 5.83
CA ASP A 28 14.32 0.89 7.10
C ASP A 28 13.06 0.01 6.98
N ALA A 29 13.28 -1.28 6.76
CA ALA A 29 12.22 -2.28 6.64
C ALA A 29 11.34 -2.39 7.90
N MET A 30 11.89 -2.16 9.10
CA MET A 30 11.14 -2.24 10.34
C MET A 30 10.16 -1.08 10.48
N ARG A 31 10.59 0.15 10.14
CA ARG A 31 9.68 1.32 10.11
C ARG A 31 8.58 1.15 9.08
N VAL A 32 8.92 0.65 7.88
CA VAL A 32 7.92 0.35 6.83
C VAL A 32 6.92 -0.70 7.33
N ALA A 33 7.40 -1.79 7.94
CA ALA A 33 6.56 -2.86 8.46
C ALA A 33 5.61 -2.36 9.55
N LEU A 34 6.09 -1.50 10.47
CA LEU A 34 5.30 -0.92 11.54
C LEU A 34 4.17 -0.04 11.00
N ARG A 35 4.48 0.88 10.08
CA ARG A 35 3.47 1.77 9.48
C ARG A 35 2.45 1.03 8.63
N ARG A 36 2.90 0.02 7.89
CA ARG A 36 2.00 -0.89 7.16
C ARG A 36 1.05 -1.60 8.12
N GLN A 37 1.55 -2.16 9.22
CA GLN A 37 0.71 -2.86 10.21
C GLN A 37 -0.33 -1.91 10.82
N GLU A 38 0.09 -0.69 11.17
CA GLU A 38 -0.79 0.37 11.69
C GLU A 38 -1.94 0.67 10.71
N VAL A 39 -1.62 0.92 9.44
CA VAL A 39 -2.61 1.21 8.39
C VAL A 39 -3.57 0.04 8.19
N ILE A 40 -3.04 -1.18 8.02
CA ILE A 40 -3.88 -2.35 7.77
C ILE A 40 -4.85 -2.53 8.93
N ARG A 41 -4.36 -2.49 10.18
CA ARG A 41 -5.21 -2.60 11.37
C ARG A 41 -6.24 -1.48 11.44
N ALA A 42 -5.91 -0.26 11.06
CA ALA A 42 -6.86 0.85 11.03
C ALA A 42 -7.96 0.67 9.96
N LEU A 43 -7.63 0.05 8.83
CA LEU A 43 -8.58 -0.22 7.74
C LEU A 43 -9.54 -1.36 8.05
N ILE A 44 -9.01 -2.49 8.51
CA ILE A 44 -9.80 -3.70 8.69
C ILE A 44 -10.19 -3.95 10.15
N GLY A 45 -9.69 -3.17 11.10
CA GLY A 45 -9.93 -3.38 12.53
C GLY A 45 -9.13 -4.57 13.10
N PRO A 46 -9.22 -4.79 14.43
CA PRO A 46 -8.46 -5.84 15.11
C PRO A 46 -8.82 -7.27 14.67
N GLU A 47 -10.09 -7.52 14.33
CA GLU A 47 -10.58 -8.84 13.92
C GLU A 47 -10.45 -9.10 12.41
N GLY A 48 -10.04 -8.10 11.61
CA GLY A 48 -10.11 -8.21 10.15
C GLY A 48 -9.24 -9.30 9.56
N GLU A 49 -8.13 -9.67 10.21
CA GLU A 49 -7.35 -10.83 9.79
C GLU A 49 -8.07 -12.16 10.08
N ALA A 50 -8.69 -12.30 11.26
CA ALA A 50 -9.45 -13.49 11.64
C ALA A 50 -10.70 -13.67 10.75
N GLU A 51 -11.29 -12.56 10.30
CA GLU A 51 -12.41 -12.51 9.35
C GLU A 51 -11.95 -12.63 7.88
N MET A 52 -10.68 -12.97 7.63
CA MET A 52 -10.12 -13.16 6.28
C MET A 52 -10.28 -11.94 5.36
N ARG A 53 -10.29 -10.73 5.92
CA ARG A 53 -10.38 -9.47 5.17
C ARG A 53 -9.02 -8.92 4.75
N LEU A 54 -7.94 -9.68 4.98
CA LEU A 54 -6.58 -9.39 4.52
C LEU A 54 -6.04 -10.52 3.63
N THR A 55 -5.70 -10.20 2.39
CA THR A 55 -4.94 -11.08 1.49
C THR A 55 -3.51 -10.58 1.39
N ARG A 56 -2.53 -11.48 1.46
CA ARG A 56 -1.10 -11.15 1.36
C ARG A 56 -0.52 -11.74 0.07
N LEU A 57 0.29 -10.96 -0.62
CA LEU A 57 1.02 -11.35 -1.84
C LEU A 57 2.45 -10.83 -1.72
N SER A 58 3.43 -11.61 -2.17
CA SER A 58 4.80 -11.12 -2.35
C SER A 58 5.06 -10.67 -3.79
N GLY A 59 6.02 -9.76 -3.95
CA GLY A 59 6.49 -9.38 -5.27
C GLY A 59 7.08 -10.55 -6.06
N ALA A 60 7.59 -11.58 -5.39
CA ALA A 60 8.07 -12.80 -6.03
C ALA A 60 6.93 -13.64 -6.63
N GLU A 61 5.82 -13.78 -5.89
CA GLU A 61 4.61 -14.44 -6.39
C GLU A 61 4.02 -13.68 -7.58
N LEU A 62 3.88 -12.35 -7.46
CA LEU A 62 3.25 -11.54 -8.51
C LEU A 62 4.08 -11.46 -9.80
N ARG A 63 5.41 -11.67 -9.73
CA ARG A 63 6.24 -11.81 -10.95
C ARG A 63 5.94 -13.08 -11.73
N LYS A 64 5.51 -14.16 -11.04
CA LYS A 64 5.15 -15.44 -11.68
C LYS A 64 3.72 -15.43 -12.18
N ASP A 65 2.82 -14.82 -11.42
CA ASP A 65 1.41 -14.69 -11.77
C ASP A 65 0.92 -13.26 -11.51
N PRO A 66 1.06 -12.34 -12.49
CA PRO A 66 0.60 -10.97 -12.35
C PRO A 66 -0.93 -10.82 -12.19
N ALA A 67 -1.72 -11.82 -12.61
CA ALA A 67 -3.18 -11.75 -12.53
C ALA A 67 -3.68 -11.85 -11.08
N ALA A 68 -2.93 -12.55 -10.22
CA ALA A 68 -3.25 -12.75 -8.81
C ALA A 68 -3.53 -11.44 -8.04
N LEU A 69 -2.91 -10.32 -8.42
CA LEU A 69 -3.21 -9.02 -7.78
C LEU A 69 -4.63 -8.56 -8.08
N MET A 70 -5.06 -8.61 -9.33
CA MET A 70 -6.42 -8.20 -9.70
C MET A 70 -7.44 -9.12 -9.05
N ASP A 71 -7.19 -10.43 -9.10
CA ASP A 71 -8.08 -11.42 -8.50
C ASP A 71 -8.22 -11.20 -6.99
N ALA A 72 -7.12 -10.93 -6.28
CA ALA A 72 -7.16 -10.63 -4.85
C ALA A 72 -7.95 -9.35 -4.52
N LEU A 73 -7.86 -8.32 -5.36
CA LEU A 73 -8.62 -7.06 -5.17
C LEU A 73 -10.12 -7.26 -5.39
N LYS A 74 -10.47 -8.05 -6.41
CA LYS A 74 -11.85 -8.31 -6.85
C LYS A 74 -12.55 -9.42 -6.10
N ALA A 75 -11.80 -10.34 -5.51
CA ALA A 75 -12.33 -11.39 -4.65
C ALA A 75 -13.34 -10.77 -3.68
N GLN A 76 -14.36 -11.50 -3.27
CA GLN A 76 -15.27 -11.07 -2.21
C GLN A 76 -15.21 -12.11 -1.10
N GLY A 77 -15.12 -11.65 0.13
CA GLY A 77 -15.09 -12.52 1.31
C GLY A 77 -16.49 -12.88 1.76
N PHE A 78 -16.59 -13.87 2.65
CA PHE A 78 -17.83 -14.18 3.36
C PHE A 78 -18.17 -13.14 4.43
N PHE A 79 -17.14 -12.50 5.01
CA PHE A 79 -17.31 -11.49 6.04
C PHE A 79 -17.49 -10.11 5.40
N PRO A 80 -18.51 -9.35 5.82
CA PRO A 80 -18.72 -8.00 5.33
C PRO A 80 -17.64 -7.05 5.85
N GLY A 81 -17.49 -5.90 5.19
CA GLY A 81 -16.64 -4.81 5.64
C GLY A 81 -15.42 -4.55 4.76
N PRO A 82 -14.57 -3.58 5.15
CA PRO A 82 -13.39 -3.20 4.38
C PRO A 82 -12.38 -4.35 4.30
N ARG A 83 -11.73 -4.48 3.14
CA ARG A 83 -10.76 -5.54 2.86
C ARG A 83 -9.48 -4.92 2.32
N VAL A 84 -8.37 -5.60 2.54
CA VAL A 84 -7.04 -5.16 2.08
C VAL A 84 -6.36 -6.28 1.32
N THR A 85 -5.79 -5.93 0.17
CA THR A 85 -4.76 -6.74 -0.49
C THR A 85 -3.42 -6.10 -0.20
N PHE A 86 -2.57 -6.80 0.55
CA PHE A 86 -1.23 -6.35 0.90
C PHE A 86 -0.19 -7.00 -0.02
N LEU A 87 0.50 -6.19 -0.83
CA LEU A 87 1.61 -6.60 -1.67
C LEU A 87 2.95 -6.20 -1.01
N GLU A 88 3.75 -7.17 -0.61
CA GLU A 88 5.07 -6.94 -0.02
C GLU A 88 6.21 -7.04 -1.05
N GLU A 89 7.35 -6.42 -0.72
CA GLU A 89 8.57 -6.48 -1.53
C GLU A 89 8.38 -6.05 -3.00
N ALA A 90 7.54 -5.05 -3.22
CA ALA A 90 7.28 -4.55 -4.57
C ALA A 90 8.50 -3.83 -5.16
N THR A 91 8.71 -4.05 -6.47
CA THR A 91 9.71 -3.34 -7.27
C THR A 91 9.06 -2.76 -8.51
N ASP A 92 9.74 -1.84 -9.20
CA ASP A 92 9.21 -1.18 -10.41
C ASP A 92 8.81 -2.15 -11.53
N THR A 93 9.35 -3.38 -11.54
CA THR A 93 8.92 -4.45 -12.46
C THR A 93 7.44 -4.79 -12.34
N LEU A 94 6.80 -4.50 -11.18
CA LEU A 94 5.38 -4.76 -10.93
C LEU A 94 4.49 -3.58 -11.29
N ALA A 95 5.05 -2.43 -11.67
CA ALA A 95 4.28 -1.23 -12.00
C ALA A 95 3.19 -1.46 -13.06
N PRO A 96 3.39 -2.29 -14.12
CA PRO A 96 2.31 -2.58 -15.07
C PRO A 96 1.10 -3.27 -14.42
N ALA A 97 1.32 -4.29 -13.59
CA ALA A 97 0.24 -5.01 -12.89
C ALA A 97 -0.49 -4.09 -11.90
N VAL A 98 0.27 -3.29 -11.13
CA VAL A 98 -0.29 -2.32 -10.19
C VAL A 98 -1.06 -1.21 -10.90
N THR A 99 -0.61 -0.77 -12.08
CA THR A 99 -1.32 0.21 -12.91
C THR A 99 -2.68 -0.33 -13.36
N ALA A 100 -2.71 -1.56 -13.87
CA ALA A 100 -3.95 -2.21 -14.27
C ALA A 100 -4.91 -2.33 -13.08
N ALA A 101 -4.41 -2.81 -11.93
CA ALA A 101 -5.16 -2.91 -10.68
C ALA A 101 -5.79 -1.58 -10.25
N LEU A 102 -5.02 -0.49 -10.18
CA LEU A 102 -5.55 0.82 -9.76
C LEU A 102 -6.55 1.41 -10.77
N LYS A 103 -6.35 1.18 -12.07
CA LYS A 103 -7.26 1.67 -13.12
C LYS A 103 -8.65 1.02 -13.04
N ASP A 104 -8.69 -0.29 -12.81
CA ASP A 104 -9.93 -1.07 -12.78
C ASP A 104 -10.54 -1.16 -11.38
N TRP A 105 -9.85 -0.66 -10.35
CA TRP A 105 -10.36 -0.57 -9.00
C TRP A 105 -11.66 0.25 -8.93
N ARG A 106 -12.63 -0.23 -8.16
CA ARG A 106 -13.92 0.42 -7.91
C ARG A 106 -14.24 0.39 -6.41
N PRO A 107 -15.08 1.32 -5.92
CA PRO A 107 -15.58 1.25 -4.55
C PRO A 107 -16.20 -0.13 -4.25
N GLY A 108 -15.77 -0.76 -3.15
CA GLY A 108 -16.18 -2.11 -2.76
C GLY A 108 -15.14 -3.21 -3.05
N ASP A 109 -14.15 -2.92 -3.90
CA ASP A 109 -12.95 -3.76 -4.01
C ASP A 109 -12.08 -3.61 -2.76
N ALA A 110 -11.19 -4.57 -2.53
CA ALA A 110 -10.18 -4.43 -1.48
C ALA A 110 -9.26 -3.22 -1.78
N GLN A 111 -8.80 -2.55 -0.72
CA GLN A 111 -7.81 -1.50 -0.85
C GLN A 111 -6.41 -2.10 -1.01
N LEU A 112 -5.64 -1.57 -1.95
CA LEU A 112 -4.28 -2.05 -2.22
C LEU A 112 -3.27 -1.37 -1.28
N VAL A 113 -2.62 -2.12 -0.40
CA VAL A 113 -1.47 -1.64 0.38
C VAL A 113 -0.21 -2.27 -0.18
N ILE A 114 0.80 -1.47 -0.51
CA ILE A 114 2.07 -1.94 -1.07
C ILE A 114 3.23 -1.49 -0.19
N THR A 115 4.15 -2.41 0.11
CA THR A 115 5.46 -2.07 0.65
C THR A 115 6.58 -2.30 -0.35
N ALA A 116 7.58 -1.43 -0.31
CA ALA A 116 8.80 -1.55 -1.09
C ALA A 116 10.02 -1.11 -0.26
N GLY A 117 11.21 -1.52 -0.69
CA GLY A 117 12.47 -0.98 -0.17
C GLY A 117 12.67 0.49 -0.56
N GLY A 118 13.91 0.98 -0.49
CA GLY A 118 14.17 2.36 -0.87
C GLY A 118 13.93 2.65 -2.35
N LEU A 119 12.88 3.42 -2.64
CA LEU A 119 12.57 3.93 -3.97
C LEU A 119 12.96 5.41 -4.09
N THR A 120 13.26 5.84 -5.31
CA THR A 120 13.52 7.25 -5.63
C THR A 120 12.31 7.87 -6.34
N THR A 121 12.31 9.19 -6.52
CA THR A 121 11.29 9.88 -7.34
C THR A 121 11.25 9.42 -8.80
N LYS A 122 12.28 8.72 -9.28
CA LYS A 122 12.31 8.14 -10.62
C LYS A 122 11.50 6.85 -10.74
N SER A 123 11.20 6.19 -9.61
CA SER A 123 10.46 4.93 -9.57
C SER A 123 9.11 5.03 -10.27
N ALA A 124 8.79 4.00 -11.05
CA ALA A 124 7.50 3.88 -11.73
C ALA A 124 6.35 3.76 -10.73
N LEU A 125 6.54 2.99 -9.65
CA LEU A 125 5.55 2.88 -8.56
C LEU A 125 5.32 4.23 -7.87
N VAL A 126 6.39 4.95 -7.53
CA VAL A 126 6.26 6.28 -6.89
C VAL A 126 5.48 7.23 -7.78
N LYS A 127 5.82 7.31 -9.07
CA LYS A 127 5.12 8.17 -10.05
C LYS A 127 3.65 7.79 -10.20
N LEU A 128 3.37 6.48 -10.30
CA LEU A 128 2.00 5.97 -10.42
C LEU A 128 1.14 6.42 -9.23
N PHE A 129 1.59 6.15 -8.00
CA PHE A 129 0.83 6.49 -6.81
C PHE A 129 0.75 8.00 -6.59
N ASP A 130 1.78 8.76 -6.94
CA ASP A 130 1.76 10.22 -6.80
C ASP A 130 0.75 10.86 -7.76
N ALA A 131 0.70 10.40 -9.01
CA ALA A 131 -0.25 10.90 -10.02
C ALA A 131 -1.70 10.43 -9.83
N HIS A 132 -1.92 9.31 -9.13
CA HIS A 132 -3.28 8.77 -8.97
C HIS A 132 -4.12 9.59 -7.98
N PRO A 133 -5.37 9.97 -8.33
CA PRO A 133 -6.21 10.84 -7.49
C PRO A 133 -6.66 10.16 -6.19
N SER A 134 -6.92 8.86 -6.23
CA SER A 134 -7.36 8.08 -5.08
C SER A 134 -6.26 7.20 -4.47
N ALA A 135 -4.99 7.35 -4.87
CA ALA A 135 -3.89 6.62 -4.23
C ALA A 135 -2.97 7.57 -3.44
N ARG A 136 -2.28 7.02 -2.44
CA ARG A 136 -1.35 7.75 -1.58
C ARG A 136 0.04 7.15 -1.64
N CYS A 137 1.05 8.00 -1.58
CA CYS A 137 2.46 7.62 -1.64
C CYS A 137 3.18 8.20 -0.44
N ILE A 138 3.81 7.34 0.38
CA ILE A 138 4.52 7.75 1.60
C ILE A 138 5.91 7.12 1.61
N GLY A 139 6.92 7.98 1.53
CA GLY A 139 8.32 7.58 1.72
C GLY A 139 8.71 7.73 3.19
N ILE A 140 9.31 6.69 3.75
CA ILE A 140 9.95 6.69 5.06
C ILE A 140 11.46 6.76 4.81
N TYR A 141 12.01 7.93 5.10
CA TYR A 141 13.43 8.20 5.00
C TYR A 141 14.01 8.30 6.40
N ASP A 142 15.29 8.00 6.54
CA ASP A 142 16.03 8.48 7.70
C ASP A 142 16.13 10.00 7.55
N ASP A 143 15.64 10.74 8.54
CA ASP A 143 15.91 12.17 8.58
C ASP A 143 17.43 12.31 8.70
N PRO A 144 18.10 13.04 7.79
CA PRO A 144 19.45 13.50 8.10
C PRO A 144 19.35 14.33 9.39
N PRO A 145 20.35 14.28 10.30
CA PRO A 145 20.38 15.19 11.43
C PRO A 145 20.19 16.61 10.88
N SER A 146 19.15 17.31 11.35
CA SER A 146 18.96 18.71 11.01
C SER A 146 20.22 19.47 11.41
N ARG A 147 20.64 20.44 10.60
CA ARG A 147 21.84 21.27 10.85
C ARG A 147 21.72 22.20 12.07
N GLU A 148 20.75 21.94 12.94
CA GLU A 148 20.49 22.64 14.19
C GLU A 148 20.56 21.63 15.34
N GLU A 149 21.77 21.11 15.56
CA GLU A 149 22.32 20.72 16.87
C GLU A 149 23.71 21.36 16.99
#